data_AF-A0A2M8S9E3-F1
#
_entry.id   AF-A0A2M8S9E3-F1
#
_cell.length_a   1.000
_cell.length_b   1.000
_cell.length_c   1.000
_cell.angle_alpha   90.00
_cell.angle_beta   90.00
_cell.angle_gamma   90.00
#
_symmetry.space_group_name_H-M   'P 1'
#
loop_
_entity.id
_entity.type
_entity.pdbx_description
1 polymer ?
#
loop_
_entity_poly.entity_id
_entity_poly.type
_entity_poly.pdbx_seq_one_letter_code
_entity_poly.pdbx_strand_id
1 'polypeptide(L)'
;MRNKRILVIAILLTAFLLARLPFAALAAPAAQVQTYATPTPGADGRIIYVVEEGDNCLRISLMTGVSMEYLRQTNHLDENCTILTGQQLVIGIGAPAAASPTPGPSPTPTSALPTATPASGGAAEVCVALYNDGNGDGLRQANTDATG
;
A
#
# COMPACT_ATOMS: atom_id res chain seq x y z
N MET A 1 -2.62 48.02 -47.43
CA MET A 1 -3.74 47.40 -46.68
C MET A 1 -3.92 45.89 -46.92
N ARG A 2 -3.68 45.39 -48.14
CA ARG A 2 -3.84 43.98 -48.53
C ARG A 2 -2.92 43.00 -47.75
N ASN A 3 -1.65 43.35 -47.55
CA ASN A 3 -0.69 42.50 -46.84
C ASN A 3 -0.97 42.41 -45.33
N LYS A 4 -1.54 43.47 -44.73
CA LYS A 4 -1.93 43.50 -43.31
C LYS A 4 -3.14 42.60 -43.05
N ARG A 5 -4.07 42.49 -44.01
CA ARG A 5 -5.21 41.55 -43.95
C ARG A 5 -4.76 40.10 -44.11
N ILE A 6 -3.81 39.83 -45.01
CA ILE A 6 -3.22 38.50 -45.19
C ILE A 6 -2.51 38.04 -43.91
N LEU A 7 -1.75 38.92 -43.26
CA LEU A 7 -1.08 38.62 -41.98
C LEU A 7 -2.09 38.25 -40.88
N VAL A 8 -3.18 39.02 -40.75
CA VAL A 8 -4.22 38.77 -39.73
C VAL A 8 -4.95 37.45 -39.99
N ILE A 9 -5.28 37.14 -41.24
CA ILE A 9 -5.92 35.87 -41.60
C ILE A 9 -4.99 34.68 -41.32
N ALA A 10 -3.70 34.82 -41.62
CA ALA A 10 -2.71 33.77 -41.32
C ALA A 10 -2.61 33.49 -39.81
N ILE A 11 -2.60 34.53 -38.96
CA ILE A 11 -2.56 34.40 -37.49
C ILE A 11 -3.84 33.71 -36.96
N LEU A 12 -5.01 34.04 -37.51
CA LEU A 12 -6.26 33.42 -37.08
C LEU A 12 -6.34 31.94 -37.49
N LEU A 13 -5.85 31.60 -38.69
CA LEU A 13 -5.80 30.21 -39.15
C LEU A 13 -4.80 29.37 -38.35
N THR A 14 -3.64 29.92 -38.00
CA THR A 14 -2.67 29.21 -37.15
C THR A 14 -3.18 29.05 -35.72
N ALA A 15 -3.85 30.06 -35.15
CA ALA A 15 -4.48 29.95 -33.84
C ALA A 15 -5.60 28.90 -33.81
N PHE A 16 -6.42 28.84 -34.87
CA PHE A 16 -7.46 27.81 -34.99
C PHE A 16 -6.88 26.40 -35.17
N LEU A 17 -5.77 26.26 -35.89
CA LEU A 17 -5.05 25.00 -36.03
C LEU A 17 -4.46 24.53 -34.70
N LEU A 18 -3.87 25.44 -33.91
CA LEU A 18 -3.31 25.14 -32.58
C LEU A 18 -4.40 24.78 -31.56
N ALA A 19 -5.59 25.37 -31.66
CA ALA A 19 -6.72 25.06 -30.78
C ALA A 19 -7.36 23.67 -31.00
N ARG A 20 -6.95 22.95 -32.07
CA ARG A 20 -7.44 21.59 -32.38
C ARG A 20 -6.50 20.49 -31.88
N LEU A 21 -5.36 20.84 -31.28
CA LEU A 21 -4.47 19.83 -30.71
C LEU A 21 -5.15 19.22 -29.47
N PRO A 22 -5.41 17.90 -29.45
CA PRO A 22 -5.91 17.26 -28.25
C PRO A 22 -4.83 17.39 -27.17
N PHE A 23 -5.14 18.08 -26.07
CA PHE A 23 -4.37 17.91 -24.85
C PHE A 23 -4.54 16.45 -24.44
N ALA A 24 -3.55 15.61 -24.75
CA ALA A 24 -3.47 14.28 -24.18
C ALA A 24 -3.31 14.48 -22.67
N ALA A 25 -4.43 14.48 -21.95
CA ALA A 25 -4.40 14.36 -20.50
C ALA A 25 -3.76 13.00 -20.21
N LEU A 26 -2.49 13.02 -19.80
CA LEU A 26 -1.80 11.89 -19.21
C LEU A 26 -2.40 11.61 -17.83
N ALA A 27 -3.70 11.37 -17.77
CA ALA A 27 -4.33 10.71 -16.64
C ALA A 27 -4.05 9.22 -16.85
N ALA A 28 -2.83 8.79 -16.54
CA ALA A 28 -2.64 7.39 -16.18
C ALA A 28 -3.64 7.10 -15.06
N PRO A 29 -4.49 6.06 -15.15
CA PRO A 29 -5.31 5.68 -14.02
C PRO A 29 -4.36 5.51 -12.85
N ALA A 30 -4.58 6.26 -11.76
CA ALA A 30 -3.84 6.03 -10.53
C ALA A 30 -3.95 4.53 -10.26
N ALA A 31 -2.83 3.82 -10.26
CA ALA A 31 -2.78 2.40 -9.94
C ALA A 31 -3.50 2.26 -8.60
N GLN A 32 -4.73 1.76 -8.64
CA GLN A 32 -5.56 1.58 -7.46
C GLN A 32 -4.87 0.45 -6.72
N VAL A 33 -4.00 0.77 -5.77
CA VAL A 33 -3.43 -0.21 -4.86
C VAL A 33 -4.62 -0.74 -4.07
N GLN A 34 -5.20 -1.86 -4.51
CA GLN A 34 -6.18 -2.57 -3.70
C GLN A 34 -5.41 -3.05 -2.47
N THR A 35 -5.61 -2.35 -1.36
CA THR A 35 -4.92 -2.55 -0.09
C THR A 35 -5.38 -3.81 0.63
N TYR A 36 -6.38 -4.51 0.09
CA TYR A 36 -6.83 -5.77 0.63
C TYR A 36 -6.03 -6.92 0.02
N ALA A 37 -5.11 -7.47 0.81
CA ALA A 37 -4.51 -8.76 0.48
C ALA A 37 -5.62 -9.81 0.49
N THR A 38 -6.01 -10.27 -0.70
CA THR A 38 -6.96 -11.38 -0.80
C THR A 38 -6.35 -12.62 -0.15
N PRO A 39 -7.13 -13.37 0.64
CA PRO A 39 -6.67 -14.61 1.26
C PRO A 39 -6.10 -15.57 0.22
N THR A 40 -5.06 -16.32 0.60
CA THR A 40 -4.56 -17.40 -0.26
C THR A 40 -5.65 -18.47 -0.44
N PRO A 41 -5.86 -19.01 -1.65
CA PRO A 41 -6.78 -20.12 -1.86
C PRO A 41 -6.50 -21.29 -0.90
N GLY A 42 -7.57 -21.90 -0.39
CA GLY A 42 -7.49 -23.13 0.39
C GLY A 42 -7.02 -24.32 -0.45
N ALA A 43 -6.91 -25.49 0.20
CA ALA A 43 -6.59 -26.75 -0.47
C ALA A 43 -7.64 -27.16 -1.53
N ASP A 44 -8.85 -26.64 -1.40
CA ASP A 44 -9.98 -26.77 -2.32
C ASP A 44 -10.00 -25.67 -3.40
N GLY A 45 -9.02 -24.77 -3.40
CA GLY A 45 -8.95 -23.62 -4.29
C GLY A 45 -9.88 -22.47 -3.93
N ARG A 46 -10.69 -22.55 -2.86
CA ARG A 46 -11.61 -21.46 -2.49
C ARG A 46 -10.88 -20.37 -1.72
N ILE A 47 -11.17 -19.13 -2.06
CA ILE A 47 -10.72 -17.95 -1.31
C ILE A 47 -11.87 -17.53 -0.40
N ILE A 48 -11.63 -17.60 0.92
CA ILE A 48 -12.65 -17.39 1.94
C ILE A 48 -12.42 -16.07 2.68
N TYR A 49 -13.45 -15.23 2.71
CA TYR A 49 -13.56 -14.07 3.57
C TYR A 49 -14.38 -14.40 4.82
N VAL A 50 -13.92 -14.01 6.00
CA VAL A 50 -14.71 -14.14 7.24
C VAL A 50 -15.29 -12.76 7.55
N VAL A 51 -16.61 -12.67 7.60
CA VAL A 51 -17.34 -11.41 7.83
C VAL A 51 -17.02 -10.85 9.21
N GLU A 52 -16.59 -9.60 9.29
CA GLU A 52 -16.27 -8.91 10.53
C GLU A 52 -17.48 -8.11 11.06
N GLU A 53 -17.36 -7.54 12.26
CA GLU A 53 -18.40 -6.68 12.82
C GLU A 53 -18.53 -5.38 12.01
N GLY A 54 -19.76 -5.04 11.61
CA GLY A 54 -20.04 -3.83 10.83
C GLY A 54 -19.80 -3.98 9.32
N ASP A 55 -19.53 -5.20 8.84
CA ASP A 55 -19.47 -5.47 7.41
C ASP A 55 -20.86 -5.55 6.76
N ASN A 56 -20.88 -5.21 5.48
CA ASN A 56 -22.00 -5.44 4.58
C ASN A 56 -21.46 -5.80 3.19
N CYS A 57 -22.30 -6.37 2.32
CA CYS A 57 -21.86 -6.81 1.00
C CYS A 57 -21.23 -5.70 0.14
N LEU A 58 -21.69 -4.45 0.26
CA LEU A 58 -21.11 -3.34 -0.50
C LEU A 58 -19.67 -3.07 -0.04
N ARG A 59 -19.43 -3.03 1.26
CA ARG A 59 -18.10 -2.83 1.84
C ARG A 59 -17.13 -3.94 1.41
N ILE A 60 -17.56 -5.20 1.52
CA ILE A 60 -16.76 -6.36 1.12
C ILE A 60 -16.49 -6.31 -0.39
N SER A 61 -17.48 -5.97 -1.19
CA SER A 61 -17.36 -5.83 -2.65
C SER A 61 -16.32 -4.79 -3.04
N LEU A 62 -16.36 -3.61 -2.43
CA LEU A 62 -15.40 -2.54 -2.69
C LEU A 62 -13.98 -2.91 -2.23
N MET A 63 -13.87 -3.60 -1.09
CA MET A 63 -12.59 -3.98 -0.53
C MET A 63 -11.91 -5.10 -1.33
N THR A 64 -12.69 -6.09 -1.77
CA THR A 64 -12.18 -7.29 -2.48
C THR A 64 -12.18 -7.14 -3.99
N GLY A 65 -12.87 -6.13 -4.54
CA GLY A 65 -13.10 -5.97 -5.97
C GLY A 65 -14.12 -6.96 -6.57
N VAL A 66 -14.74 -7.80 -5.74
CA VAL A 66 -15.72 -8.81 -6.16
C VAL A 66 -17.11 -8.18 -6.22
N SER A 67 -17.89 -8.44 -7.27
CA SER A 67 -19.23 -7.85 -7.38
C SER A 67 -20.19 -8.43 -6.34
N MET A 68 -21.12 -7.61 -5.85
CA MET A 68 -22.18 -8.08 -4.93
C MET A 68 -22.99 -9.22 -5.54
N GLU A 69 -23.24 -9.18 -6.85
CA GLU A 69 -23.96 -10.25 -7.54
C GLU A 69 -23.20 -11.58 -7.50
N TYR A 70 -21.88 -11.54 -7.70
CA TYR A 70 -21.06 -12.73 -7.53
C TYR A 70 -21.10 -13.26 -6.09
N LEU A 71 -21.02 -12.37 -5.09
CA LEU A 71 -21.11 -12.76 -3.68
C LEU A 71 -22.44 -13.47 -3.39
N ARG A 72 -23.55 -12.94 -3.90
CA ARG A 72 -24.89 -13.51 -3.72
C ARG A 72 -25.02 -14.88 -4.34
N GLN A 73 -24.67 -15.00 -5.61
CA GLN A 73 -24.80 -16.26 -6.36
C GLN A 73 -23.90 -17.36 -5.79
N THR A 74 -22.64 -17.02 -5.50
CA THR A 74 -21.63 -17.99 -5.03
C THR A 74 -21.91 -18.46 -3.61
N ASN A 75 -22.48 -17.61 -2.76
CA ASN A 75 -22.74 -17.92 -1.34
C ASN A 75 -24.22 -18.18 -1.02
N HIS A 76 -25.07 -18.28 -2.05
CA HIS A 76 -26.51 -18.51 -1.93
C HIS A 76 -27.20 -17.50 -0.99
N LEU A 77 -26.84 -16.21 -1.10
CA LEU A 77 -27.44 -15.14 -0.31
C LEU A 77 -28.79 -14.68 -0.89
N ASP A 78 -29.65 -14.13 -0.04
CA ASP A 78 -30.94 -13.53 -0.42
C ASP A 78 -30.79 -12.24 -1.22
N GLU A 79 -31.87 -11.69 -1.79
CA GLU A 79 -31.87 -10.45 -2.61
C GLU A 79 -31.21 -9.22 -1.94
N ASN A 80 -31.22 -9.17 -0.61
CA ASN A 80 -30.60 -8.06 0.12
C ASN A 80 -29.12 -8.28 0.47
N CYS A 81 -28.54 -9.43 0.09
CA CYS A 81 -27.17 -9.79 0.42
C CYS A 81 -26.92 -9.75 1.93
N THR A 82 -27.82 -10.39 2.69
CA THR A 82 -27.77 -10.45 4.14
C THR A 82 -26.63 -11.34 4.59
N ILE A 83 -25.74 -10.80 5.43
CA ILE A 83 -24.58 -11.51 5.96
C ILE A 83 -24.50 -11.32 7.47
N LEU A 84 -23.95 -12.31 8.17
CA LEU A 84 -23.78 -12.30 9.61
C LEU A 84 -22.29 -12.27 9.97
N THR A 85 -21.93 -11.60 11.06
CA THR A 85 -20.55 -11.62 11.57
C THR A 85 -20.10 -13.05 11.86
N GLY A 86 -18.87 -13.38 11.46
CA GLY A 86 -18.28 -14.71 11.53
C GLY A 86 -18.66 -15.63 10.36
N GLN A 87 -19.58 -15.23 9.48
CA GLN A 87 -19.93 -16.01 8.29
C GLN A 87 -18.75 -16.09 7.33
N GLN A 88 -18.53 -17.28 6.77
CA GLN A 88 -17.53 -17.50 5.73
C GLN A 88 -18.16 -17.28 4.36
N LEU A 89 -17.57 -16.40 3.56
CA LEU A 89 -17.97 -16.11 2.20
C LEU A 89 -16.87 -16.53 1.23
N VAL A 90 -17.23 -17.30 0.22
CA VAL A 90 -16.40 -17.55 -0.95
C VAL A 90 -16.38 -16.29 -1.79
N ILE A 91 -15.20 -15.68 -1.91
CA ILE A 91 -14.97 -14.46 -2.70
C ILE A 91 -14.18 -14.74 -3.99
N GLY A 92 -13.76 -15.98 -4.22
CA GLY A 92 -13.10 -16.38 -5.45
C GLY A 92 -12.68 -17.83 -5.44
N ILE A 93 -12.24 -18.32 -6.61
CA ILE A 93 -11.62 -19.64 -6.77
C ILE A 93 -10.29 -19.43 -7.47
N GLY A 94 -9.20 -19.79 -6.78
CA GLY A 94 -7.86 -19.86 -7.34
C GLY A 94 -7.44 -21.29 -7.65
N ALA A 95 -6.23 -21.46 -8.17
CA ALA A 95 -5.63 -22.78 -8.23
C ALA A 95 -5.54 -23.36 -6.81
N PRO A 96 -5.88 -24.65 -6.61
CA PRO A 96 -5.68 -25.31 -5.33
C PRO A 96 -4.26 -25.04 -4.85
N ALA A 97 -4.12 -24.47 -3.66
CA ALA A 97 -2.81 -24.40 -3.06
C ALA A 97 -2.39 -25.85 -2.81
N ALA A 98 -1.49 -26.38 -3.65
CA ALA A 98 -0.83 -27.62 -3.35
C ALA A 98 -0.20 -27.41 -1.97
N ALA A 99 -0.60 -28.23 -1.00
CA ALA A 99 -0.01 -28.22 0.34
C ALA A 99 1.43 -28.74 0.22
N SER A 100 2.32 -27.90 -0.31
CA SER A 100 3.73 -28.04 -0.01
C SER A 100 3.83 -27.58 1.44
N PRO A 101 4.21 -28.46 2.39
CA PRO A 101 4.53 -27.98 3.72
C PRO A 101 5.64 -26.95 3.55
N THR A 102 5.35 -25.69 3.82
CA THR A 102 6.41 -24.75 4.16
C THR A 102 7.17 -25.44 5.30
N PRO A 103 8.47 -25.73 5.16
CA PRO A 103 9.25 -26.18 6.29
C PRO A 103 8.92 -25.23 7.44
N GLY A 104 8.44 -25.77 8.56
CA GLY A 104 8.17 -24.95 9.73
C GLY A 104 9.38 -24.07 10.02
N PRO A 105 9.21 -22.91 10.68
CA PRO A 105 10.36 -22.10 11.04
C PRO A 105 11.39 -23.02 11.70
N SER A 106 12.57 -23.13 11.07
CA SER A 106 13.68 -23.84 11.70
C SER A 106 13.81 -23.23 13.09
N PRO A 107 13.90 -24.04 14.17
CA PRO A 107 14.05 -23.49 15.50
C PRO A 107 15.22 -22.52 15.44
N THR A 108 14.95 -21.23 15.64
CA THR A 108 16.02 -20.27 15.83
C THR A 108 16.74 -20.77 17.07
N PRO A 109 18.04 -21.12 17.01
CA PRO A 109 18.75 -21.51 18.22
C PRO A 109 18.53 -20.39 19.23
N THR A 110 17.93 -20.73 20.36
CA THR A 110 17.80 -19.79 21.47
C THR A 110 19.21 -19.32 21.78
N SER A 111 19.52 -18.08 21.41
CA SER A 111 20.75 -17.43 21.85
C SER A 111 20.78 -17.59 23.35
N ALA A 112 21.90 -18.12 23.87
CA ALA A 112 22.08 -18.30 25.30
C ALA A 112 21.64 -17.02 26.01
N LEU A 113 20.88 -17.19 27.10
CA LEU A 113 20.48 -16.11 28.01
C LEU A 113 21.67 -15.15 28.18
N PRO A 114 21.49 -13.81 28.08
CA PRO A 114 22.59 -12.89 28.35
C PRO A 114 23.22 -13.27 29.69
N THR A 115 24.54 -13.49 29.68
CA THR A 115 25.30 -13.71 30.91
C THR A 115 24.95 -12.58 31.88
N ALA A 116 24.46 -12.94 33.07
CA ALA A 116 24.15 -11.96 34.09
C ALA A 116 25.36 -11.04 34.29
N THR A 117 25.13 -9.73 34.19
CA THR A 117 26.15 -8.72 34.49
C THR A 117 26.71 -9.00 35.89
N PRO A 118 28.04 -9.12 36.06
CA PRO A 118 28.63 -9.33 37.37
C PRO A 118 28.14 -8.27 38.36
N ALA A 119 27.50 -8.69 39.45
CA ALA A 119 27.01 -7.83 40.52
C ALA A 119 28.15 -7.31 41.43
N SER A 120 29.28 -6.96 40.83
CA SER A 120 30.43 -6.37 41.53
C SER A 120 30.53 -4.89 41.14
N GLY A 121 29.63 -4.08 41.70
CA GLY A 121 29.87 -2.69 42.11
C GLY A 121 30.63 -1.74 41.17
N GLY A 122 30.62 -1.97 39.86
CA GLY A 122 31.25 -1.07 38.90
C GLY A 122 30.30 0.07 38.60
N ALA A 123 30.67 1.30 38.96
CA ALA A 123 30.01 2.48 38.42
C ALA A 123 30.26 2.49 36.91
N ALA A 124 29.21 2.36 36.10
CA ALA A 124 29.29 2.67 34.69
C ALA A 124 29.25 4.20 34.57
N GLU A 125 30.35 4.78 34.10
CA GLU A 125 30.39 6.20 33.75
C GLU A 125 29.77 6.39 32.37
N VAL A 126 28.71 7.19 32.29
CA VAL A 126 28.09 7.57 31.02
C VAL A 126 28.77 8.84 30.52
N CYS A 127 29.63 8.70 29.51
CA CYS A 127 30.24 9.86 28.85
C CYS A 127 29.21 10.54 27.94
N VAL A 128 28.70 11.72 28.36
CA VAL A 128 27.84 12.56 27.52
C VAL A 128 28.70 13.59 26.80
N ALA A 129 28.79 13.49 25.47
CA ALA A 129 29.41 14.51 24.63
C ALA A 129 28.34 15.46 24.09
N LEU A 130 28.31 16.70 24.59
CA LEU A 130 27.47 17.76 24.03
C LEU A 130 28.13 18.33 22.77
N TYR A 131 27.34 18.56 21.72
CA TYR A 131 27.74 19.30 20.53
C TYR A 131 26.64 20.30 20.15
N ASN A 132 27.01 21.36 19.44
CA ASN A 132 26.07 22.36 18.96
C ASN A 132 25.48 21.90 17.62
N ASP A 133 24.23 21.46 17.64
CA ASP A 133 23.52 21.06 16.42
C ASP A 133 22.93 22.29 15.71
N GLY A 134 23.75 22.93 14.88
CA GLY A 134 23.37 24.15 14.16
C GLY A 134 22.40 23.92 12.99
N ASN A 135 22.33 22.70 12.45
CA ASN A 135 21.47 22.36 11.31
C ASN A 135 20.30 21.42 11.67
N GLY A 136 20.22 20.95 12.91
CA GLY A 136 19.10 20.18 13.45
C GLY A 136 19.08 18.72 12.99
N ASP A 137 20.23 18.16 12.60
CA ASP A 137 20.32 16.81 12.04
C ASP A 137 20.65 15.73 13.08
N GLY A 138 20.93 16.11 14.32
CA GLY A 138 21.29 15.17 15.39
C GLY A 138 22.61 14.44 15.15
N LEU A 139 23.49 14.98 14.29
CA LEU A 139 24.83 14.47 14.06
C LEU A 139 25.87 15.48 14.55
N ARG A 140 26.93 14.99 15.21
CA ARG A 140 28.08 15.84 15.54
C ARG A 140 28.78 16.26 14.26
N GLN A 141 28.80 17.56 13.96
CA GLN A 141 29.54 18.08 12.82
C GLN A 141 31.06 17.92 13.07
N ALA A 142 31.77 17.42 12.06
CA ALA A 142 33.21 17.28 12.10
C ALA A 142 33.86 18.66 11.91
N ASN A 143 33.99 19.40 13.01
CA ASN A 143 34.94 20.49 13.21
C ASN A 143 35.01 21.47 12.03
N THR A 144 33.97 22.28 11.82
CA THR A 144 34.13 23.57 11.14
C THR A 144 34.53 24.70 12.10
N ASP A 145 34.70 24.40 13.39
CA ASP A 145 35.04 25.39 14.44
C ASP A 145 36.55 25.66 14.56
N ALA A 146 37.32 25.39 13.51
CA ALA A 146 38.75 25.67 13.45
C ALA A 146 39.07 26.75 12.40
N THR A 147 38.38 27.88 12.44
CA THR A 147 38.92 29.15 11.95
C THR A 147 38.29 30.27 12.75
N GLY A 148 39.07 30.83 13.68
CA GLY A 148 38.88 32.21 14.14
C GLY A 148 39.22 33.21 13.06
#